data_AF-A0A2U3ANC0-F1
#
_entry.id   AF-A0A2U3ANC0-F1
#
_cell.length_a   1.000
_cell.length_b   1.000
_cell.length_c   1.000
_cell.angle_alpha   90.00
_cell.angle_beta   90.00
_cell.angle_gamma   90.00
#
_symmetry.space_group_name_H-M   'P 1'
#
loop_
_entity.id
_entity.type
_entity.pdbx_description
1 polymer ?
#
loop_
_entity_poly.entity_id
_entity_poly.type
_entity_poly.pdbx_seq_one_letter_code
_entity_poly.pdbx_strand_id
1 'polypeptide(L)'
;MKIYKYEVDGVLKNTATRDIFCNEIKVGQFQRVYSNVLKKIIDASLDYKYFVRIDAQVDGYPIASCKKVQRKGKIYFNAMEEGKPFYRIAYVGWKELVPDLAISNKEQMMMLHMNREGWSTFTFENNEVARWRADYNEESEQFSVELQIEGDCPFDNPALLISISHAILFIGS
;
A
#
# COMPACT_ATOMS: atom_id res chain seq x y z
N MET A 1 -9.13 15.89 -7.70
CA MET A 1 -7.89 15.55 -6.99
C MET A 1 -7.89 15.90 -5.50
N LYS A 2 -7.60 14.91 -4.64
CA LYS A 2 -7.16 15.07 -3.23
C LYS A 2 -5.71 14.59 -3.10
N ILE A 3 -4.90 15.24 -2.27
CA ILE A 3 -3.48 14.91 -2.06
C ILE A 3 -3.25 14.50 -0.62
N TYR A 4 -2.69 13.31 -0.41
CA TYR A 4 -2.32 12.76 0.87
C TYR A 4 -0.80 12.65 0.97
N LYS A 5 -0.23 13.04 2.10
CA LYS A 5 1.21 12.95 2.40
C LYS A 5 1.43 12.18 3.70
N TYR A 6 2.47 11.37 3.73
CA TYR A 6 2.85 10.60 4.91
C TYR A 6 4.30 10.09 4.83
N GLU A 7 4.87 9.74 5.98
CA GLU A 7 6.23 9.21 6.09
C GLU A 7 6.23 7.71 6.39
N VAL A 8 7.01 6.94 5.63
CA VAL A 8 7.20 5.50 5.83
C VAL A 8 8.65 5.25 6.23
N ASP A 9 8.87 4.47 7.29
CA ASP A 9 10.22 4.08 7.67
C ASP A 9 10.84 3.14 6.63
N GLY A 10 12.06 3.44 6.20
CA GLY A 10 12.86 2.50 5.40
C GLY A 10 13.25 1.25 6.20
N VAL A 11 13.35 1.39 7.52
CA VAL A 11 13.64 0.28 8.43
C VAL A 11 12.34 -0.48 8.79
N LEU A 12 12.12 -1.61 8.11
CA LEU A 12 10.91 -2.43 8.18
C LEU A 12 10.55 -3.01 9.57
N LYS A 13 11.49 -3.00 10.53
CA LYS A 13 11.23 -3.47 11.90
C LYS A 13 10.28 -2.56 12.68
N ASN A 14 10.18 -1.28 12.28
CA ASN A 14 9.37 -0.31 12.99
C ASN A 14 7.87 -0.62 12.82
N THR A 15 7.13 -0.46 13.90
CA THR A 15 5.68 -0.66 13.98
C THR A 15 4.98 0.53 14.61
N ALA A 16 5.67 1.68 14.71
CA ALA A 16 5.08 2.92 15.18
C ALA A 16 3.92 3.35 14.26
N THR A 17 2.92 3.95 14.88
CA THR A 17 1.84 4.63 14.15
C THR A 17 2.40 5.87 13.47
N ARG A 18 2.01 6.08 12.23
CA ARG A 18 2.44 7.20 11.39
C ARG A 18 1.23 8.00 10.94
N ASP A 19 1.35 9.31 10.97
CA ASP A 19 0.26 10.22 10.64
C ASP A 19 0.07 10.35 9.12
N ILE A 20 -1.17 10.58 8.71
CA ILE A 20 -1.56 10.86 7.33
C ILE A 20 -2.09 12.30 7.28
N PHE A 21 -1.56 13.10 6.36
CA PHE A 21 -1.94 14.48 6.17
C PHE A 21 -2.64 14.69 4.83
N CYS A 22 -3.66 15.54 4.78
CA CYS A 22 -4.29 16.02 3.57
C CYS A 22 -4.42 17.54 3.69
N ASN A 23 -3.89 18.29 2.71
CA ASN A 23 -3.79 19.76 2.77
C ASN A 23 -3.17 20.26 4.10
N GLU A 24 -2.09 19.61 4.55
CA GLU A 24 -1.37 19.92 5.81
C GLU A 24 -2.18 19.71 7.10
N ILE A 25 -3.39 19.14 7.00
CA ILE A 25 -4.23 18.76 8.14
C ILE A 25 -4.09 17.26 8.37
N LYS A 26 -3.86 16.84 9.62
CA LYS A 26 -3.91 15.42 9.99
C LYS A 26 -5.33 14.89 9.78
N VAL A 27 -5.46 13.85 8.96
CA VAL A 27 -6.75 13.22 8.61
C VAL A 27 -6.80 11.73 8.93
N GLY A 28 -5.75 11.19 9.55
CA GLY A 28 -5.69 9.76 9.81
C GLY A 28 -4.30 9.28 10.21
N GLN A 29 -4.15 7.97 10.17
CA GLN A 29 -2.92 7.28 10.53
C GLN A 29 -2.82 5.90 9.89
N PHE A 30 -1.62 5.35 9.81
CA PHE A 30 -1.38 3.96 9.44
C PHE A 30 -0.33 3.32 10.35
N GLN A 31 -0.28 1.99 10.33
CA GLN A 31 0.68 1.22 11.13
C GLN A 31 1.01 -0.13 10.49
N ARG A 32 2.23 -0.61 10.76
CA ARG A 32 2.67 -1.98 10.49
C ARG A 32 2.27 -2.87 11.66
N VAL A 33 1.46 -3.89 11.39
CA VAL A 33 0.83 -4.74 12.40
C VAL A 33 1.23 -6.20 12.20
N TYR A 34 1.59 -6.86 13.31
CA TYR A 34 1.77 -8.30 13.38
C TYR A 34 0.62 -8.90 14.19
N SER A 35 0.08 -10.03 13.74
CA SER A 35 -1.03 -10.66 14.47
C SER A 35 -0.63 -11.20 15.86
N ASN A 36 0.67 -11.40 16.09
CA ASN A 36 1.25 -11.72 17.39
C ASN A 36 2.77 -11.50 17.37
N VAL A 37 3.38 -11.50 18.57
CA VAL A 37 4.82 -11.29 18.76
C VAL A 37 5.66 -12.39 18.12
N LEU A 38 5.21 -13.65 18.16
CA LEU A 38 5.95 -14.77 17.58
C LEU A 38 6.17 -14.59 16.08
N LYS A 39 5.16 -14.12 15.35
CA LYS A 39 5.29 -13.80 13.93
C LYS A 39 6.30 -12.68 13.69
N LYS A 40 6.35 -11.65 14.54
CA LYS A 40 7.34 -10.58 14.42
C LYS A 40 8.77 -11.12 14.57
N ILE A 41 8.99 -12.04 15.51
CA ILE A 41 10.30 -12.69 15.73
C ILE A 41 10.69 -13.54 14.52
N ILE A 42 9.77 -14.34 13.97
CA ILE A 42 10.05 -15.15 12.77
C ILE A 42 10.30 -14.25 11.55
N ASP A 43 9.51 -13.18 11.40
CA ASP A 43 9.70 -12.23 10.29
C ASP A 43 11.02 -11.47 10.41
N ALA A 44 11.59 -11.34 11.62
CA ALA A 44 12.90 -10.70 11.82
C ALA A 44 14.03 -11.46 11.11
N SER A 45 13.94 -12.79 10.98
CA SER A 45 14.89 -13.58 10.17
C SER A 45 14.56 -13.58 8.67
N LEU A 46 13.48 -12.88 8.27
CA LEU A 46 12.95 -12.82 6.90
C LEU A 46 12.68 -11.36 6.46
N ASP A 47 13.49 -10.43 6.97
CA ASP A 47 13.48 -8.99 6.63
C ASP A 47 12.16 -8.25 6.92
N TYR A 48 11.28 -8.78 7.78
CA TYR A 48 10.03 -8.15 8.21
C TYR A 48 9.03 -7.92 7.05
N LYS A 49 9.01 -8.80 6.05
CA LYS A 49 8.23 -8.65 4.80
C LYS A 49 7.06 -9.65 4.66
N TYR A 50 7.00 -10.71 5.46
CA TYR A 50 6.13 -11.85 5.16
C TYR A 50 4.86 -11.93 6.00
N PHE A 51 4.93 -11.52 7.27
CA PHE A 51 3.83 -11.64 8.22
C PHE A 51 3.17 -10.32 8.59
N VAL A 52 3.78 -9.20 8.16
CA VAL A 52 3.26 -7.86 8.38
C VAL A 52 1.98 -7.59 7.60
N ARG A 53 1.04 -6.92 8.25
CA ARG A 53 -0.15 -6.29 7.66
C ARG A 53 -0.02 -4.79 7.83
N ILE A 54 -0.39 -4.01 6.82
CA ILE A 54 -0.53 -2.56 6.94
C ILE A 54 -1.98 -2.27 7.25
N ASP A 55 -2.24 -1.58 8.36
CA ASP A 55 -3.57 -1.05 8.68
C ASP A 55 -3.53 0.46 8.48
N ALA A 56 -4.53 1.02 7.81
CA ALA A 56 -4.67 2.45 7.57
C ALA A 56 -6.08 2.91 7.89
N GLN A 57 -6.19 4.11 8.44
CA GLN A 57 -7.43 4.77 8.78
C GLN A 57 -7.37 6.22 8.32
N VAL A 58 -8.41 6.68 7.63
CA VAL A 58 -8.60 8.08 7.24
C VAL A 58 -10.01 8.49 7.65
N ASP A 59 -10.15 9.68 8.21
CA ASP A 59 -11.41 10.19 8.74
C ASP A 59 -12.51 10.20 7.69
N GLY A 60 -13.68 9.68 8.05
CA GLY A 60 -14.84 9.55 7.16
C GLY A 60 -14.81 8.33 6.24
N TYR A 61 -13.78 7.47 6.31
CA TYR A 61 -13.69 6.25 5.51
C TYR A 61 -13.55 4.98 6.37
N PRO A 62 -14.01 3.82 5.88
CA PRO A 62 -13.76 2.54 6.54
C PRO A 62 -12.27 2.27 6.70
N ILE A 63 -11.89 1.64 7.82
CA ILE A 63 -10.51 1.16 8.03
C ILE A 63 -10.17 0.18 6.90
N ALA A 64 -8.97 0.32 6.36
CA ALA A 64 -8.46 -0.56 5.35
C ALA A 64 -7.19 -1.26 5.81
N SER A 65 -6.93 -2.43 5.23
CA SER A 65 -5.67 -3.12 5.47
C SER A 65 -5.20 -3.87 4.24
N CYS A 66 -3.89 -4.06 4.14
CA CYS A 66 -3.25 -4.85 3.09
C CYS A 66 -2.18 -5.76 3.67
N LYS A 67 -2.08 -7.00 3.17
CA LYS A 67 -1.03 -7.95 3.56
C LYS A 67 -0.55 -8.78 2.38
N LYS A 68 0.74 -9.11 2.41
CA LYS A 68 1.31 -10.14 1.54
C LYS A 68 0.75 -11.51 1.90
N VAL A 69 0.47 -12.32 0.90
CA VAL A 69 0.00 -13.69 1.04
C VAL A 69 0.86 -14.59 0.17
N GLN A 70 1.48 -15.57 0.82
CA GLN A 70 2.21 -16.64 0.15
C GLN A 70 1.46 -17.96 0.36
N ARG A 71 0.92 -18.53 -0.72
CA ARG A 71 0.15 -19.78 -0.64
C ARG A 71 0.41 -20.66 -1.87
N LYS A 72 0.81 -21.91 -1.65
CA LYS A 72 1.09 -22.90 -2.70
C LYS A 72 2.03 -22.37 -3.79
N GLY A 73 3.14 -21.75 -3.39
CA GLY A 73 4.13 -21.16 -4.30
C GLY A 73 3.70 -19.85 -4.99
N LYS A 74 2.47 -19.38 -4.79
CA LYS A 74 1.99 -18.10 -5.34
C LYS A 74 2.14 -16.98 -4.32
N ILE A 75 2.65 -15.84 -4.77
CA ILE A 75 2.75 -14.60 -4.00
C ILE A 75 1.74 -13.60 -4.59
N TYR A 76 0.94 -13.00 -3.74
CA TYR A 76 -0.02 -11.94 -4.06
C TYR A 76 -0.27 -11.12 -2.79
N PHE A 77 -1.04 -10.04 -2.88
CA PHE A 77 -1.51 -9.31 -1.72
C PHE A 77 -3.03 -9.38 -1.63
N ASN A 78 -3.53 -9.31 -0.40
CA ASN A 78 -4.95 -9.12 -0.14
C ASN A 78 -5.12 -7.80 0.59
N ALA A 79 -5.94 -6.93 0.03
CA ALA A 79 -6.45 -5.77 0.72
C ALA A 79 -7.92 -5.96 1.10
N MET A 80 -8.39 -5.23 2.11
CA MET A 80 -9.80 -5.18 2.51
C MET A 80 -10.13 -3.82 3.08
N GLU A 81 -11.39 -3.45 2.93
CA GLU A 81 -12.02 -2.38 3.70
C GLU A 81 -13.01 -3.01 4.68
N GLU A 82 -13.16 -2.44 5.87
CA GLU A 82 -14.13 -2.92 6.84
C GLU A 82 -15.55 -2.93 6.25
N GLY A 83 -16.23 -4.08 6.33
CA GLY A 83 -17.57 -4.26 5.77
C GLY A 83 -17.65 -4.54 4.27
N LYS A 84 -16.51 -4.61 3.54
CA LYS A 84 -16.48 -4.89 2.09
C LYS A 84 -15.76 -6.22 1.75
N PRO A 85 -15.96 -6.77 0.53
CA PRO A 85 -15.20 -7.91 0.04
C PRO A 85 -13.68 -7.65 -0.05
N PHE A 86 -12.90 -8.73 -0.11
CA PHE A 86 -11.45 -8.64 -0.30
C PHE A 86 -11.08 -8.22 -1.74
N TYR A 87 -10.07 -7.36 -1.84
CA TYR A 87 -9.37 -7.01 -3.06
C TYR A 87 -8.13 -7.90 -3.18
N ARG A 88 -8.03 -8.65 -4.27
CA ARG A 88 -6.84 -9.42 -4.60
C ARG A 88 -5.93 -8.59 -5.49
N ILE A 89 -4.67 -8.52 -5.12
CA ILE A 89 -3.63 -7.77 -5.83
C ILE A 89 -2.61 -8.77 -6.35
N ALA A 90 -2.56 -8.97 -7.65
CA ALA A 90 -1.72 -9.99 -8.30
C ALA A 90 -0.73 -9.36 -9.28
N TYR A 91 0.45 -9.96 -9.38
CA TYR A 91 1.46 -9.56 -10.36
C TYR A 91 0.99 -9.80 -11.79
N VAL A 92 1.18 -8.79 -12.63
CA VAL A 92 1.08 -8.83 -14.08
C VAL A 92 2.51 -8.67 -14.60
N GLY A 93 2.93 -9.53 -15.55
CA GLY A 93 4.31 -9.47 -16.05
C GLY A 93 5.36 -9.89 -15.00
N TRP A 94 5.16 -10.99 -14.29
CA TRP A 94 6.05 -11.48 -13.20
C TRP A 94 7.54 -11.66 -13.55
N LYS A 95 7.92 -11.59 -14.83
CA LYS A 95 9.31 -11.66 -15.30
C LYS A 95 10.00 -10.29 -15.36
N GLU A 96 9.24 -9.21 -15.20
CA GLU A 96 9.76 -7.85 -15.22
C GLU A 96 10.37 -7.50 -13.86
N LEU A 97 11.41 -6.65 -13.88
CA LEU A 97 12.10 -6.20 -12.67
C LEU A 97 11.16 -5.40 -11.75
N VAL A 98 10.24 -4.64 -12.34
CA VAL A 98 9.23 -3.84 -11.66
C VAL A 98 7.88 -4.24 -12.26
N PRO A 99 7.21 -5.25 -11.70
CA PRO A 99 5.99 -5.78 -12.30
C PRO A 99 4.81 -4.87 -11.99
N ASP A 100 3.91 -4.74 -12.97
CA ASP A 100 2.60 -4.17 -12.77
C ASP A 100 1.73 -5.06 -11.88
N LEU A 101 0.71 -4.48 -11.26
CA LEU A 101 -0.22 -5.20 -10.39
C LEU A 101 -1.66 -5.02 -10.88
N ALA A 102 -2.44 -6.09 -10.84
CA ALA A 102 -3.89 -6.06 -11.04
C ALA A 102 -4.60 -6.15 -9.68
N ILE A 103 -5.45 -5.17 -9.39
CA ILE A 103 -6.25 -5.06 -8.16
C ILE A 103 -7.70 -5.39 -8.51
N SER A 104 -8.27 -6.44 -7.93
CA SER A 104 -9.63 -6.86 -8.26
C SER A 104 -10.41 -7.37 -7.05
N ASN A 105 -11.69 -6.98 -6.97
CA ASN A 105 -12.69 -7.52 -6.04
C ASN A 105 -13.63 -8.55 -6.72
N LYS A 106 -13.27 -9.05 -7.92
CA LYS A 106 -14.06 -9.89 -8.85
C LYS A 106 -15.17 -9.18 -9.63
N GLU A 107 -15.58 -7.98 -9.23
CA GLU A 107 -16.58 -7.18 -9.95
C GLU A 107 -15.90 -6.14 -10.85
N GLN A 108 -14.86 -5.52 -10.31
CA GLN A 108 -14.07 -4.48 -10.95
C GLN A 108 -12.58 -4.85 -10.91
N MET A 109 -11.83 -4.22 -11.81
CA MET A 109 -10.38 -4.37 -11.91
C MET A 109 -9.75 -3.00 -12.15
N MET A 110 -8.74 -2.68 -11.36
CA MET A 110 -7.86 -1.53 -11.54
C MET A 110 -6.43 -2.04 -11.71
N MET A 111 -5.69 -1.42 -12.60
CA MET A 111 -4.28 -1.70 -12.80
C MET A 111 -3.45 -0.72 -11.97
N LEU A 112 -2.30 -1.17 -11.52
CA LEU A 112 -1.28 -0.34 -10.90
C LEU A 112 0.01 -0.54 -11.67
N HIS A 113 0.41 0.51 -12.38
CA HIS A 113 1.66 0.57 -13.10
C HIS A 113 2.75 1.06 -12.16
N MET A 114 3.73 0.21 -11.89
CA MET A 114 4.75 0.47 -10.88
C MET A 114 5.93 1.24 -11.49
N ASN A 115 6.37 2.30 -10.80
CA ASN A 115 7.55 3.06 -11.16
C ASN A 115 8.39 3.33 -9.90
N ARG A 116 9.71 3.09 -9.96
CA ARG A 116 10.63 3.26 -8.83
C ARG A 116 11.21 4.67 -8.70
N GLU A 117 11.34 5.38 -9.81
CA GLU A 117 12.02 6.68 -9.88
C GLU A 117 11.03 7.84 -10.05
N GLY A 118 9.73 7.55 -10.09
CA GLY A 118 8.69 8.54 -10.30
C GLY A 118 7.33 8.06 -9.80
N TRP A 119 6.29 8.46 -10.53
CA TRP A 119 4.92 8.15 -10.16
C TRP A 119 4.52 6.75 -10.59
N SER A 120 4.10 5.94 -9.62
CA SER A 120 3.31 4.74 -9.87
C SER A 120 1.85 5.14 -10.05
N THR A 121 1.18 4.67 -11.10
CA THR A 121 -0.16 5.15 -11.50
C THR A 121 -1.20 4.05 -11.40
N PHE A 122 -2.32 4.36 -10.76
CA PHE A 122 -3.52 3.54 -10.76
C PHE A 122 -4.39 3.90 -11.96
N THR A 123 -4.75 2.90 -12.77
CA THR A 123 -5.61 3.09 -13.95
C THR A 123 -6.86 2.24 -13.89
N PHE A 124 -7.99 2.86 -14.20
CA PHE A 124 -9.29 2.21 -14.32
C PHE A 124 -9.89 2.54 -15.68
N GLU A 125 -10.31 1.52 -16.43
CA GLU A 125 -10.80 1.69 -17.81
C GLU A 125 -9.85 2.51 -18.70
N ASN A 126 -8.54 2.34 -18.50
CA ASN A 126 -7.43 3.06 -19.16
C ASN A 126 -7.27 4.54 -18.80
N ASN A 127 -8.00 5.04 -17.80
CA ASN A 127 -7.82 6.40 -17.27
C ASN A 127 -7.01 6.38 -15.97
N GLU A 128 -6.08 7.32 -15.80
CA GLU A 128 -5.40 7.55 -14.52
C GLU A 128 -6.43 8.06 -13.51
N VAL A 129 -6.63 7.32 -12.42
CA VAL A 129 -7.59 7.66 -11.36
C VAL A 129 -6.92 7.98 -10.03
N ALA A 130 -5.66 7.57 -9.89
CA ALA A 130 -4.80 7.95 -8.77
C ALA A 130 -3.34 7.71 -9.15
N ARG A 131 -2.41 8.31 -8.40
CA ARG A 131 -0.99 8.03 -8.51
C ARG A 131 -0.27 8.25 -7.20
N TRP A 132 0.84 7.56 -7.00
CA TRP A 132 1.66 7.72 -5.81
C TRP A 132 3.15 7.67 -6.14
N ARG A 133 3.95 8.34 -5.33
CA ARG A 133 5.42 8.28 -5.37
C ARG A 133 5.97 8.22 -3.96
N ALA A 134 7.17 7.68 -3.83
CA ALA A 134 7.89 7.61 -2.56
C ALA A 134 9.35 8.01 -2.79
N ASP A 135 9.75 9.14 -2.20
CA ASP A 135 11.10 9.67 -2.28
C ASP A 135 11.87 9.29 -1.02
N TYR A 136 12.99 8.57 -1.17
CA TYR A 136 13.81 8.13 -0.04
C TYR A 136 14.77 9.23 0.43
N ASN A 137 14.77 9.52 1.72
CA ASN A 137 15.73 10.39 2.37
C ASN A 137 16.76 9.54 3.12
N GLU A 138 18.02 9.59 2.67
CA GLU A 138 19.13 8.85 3.26
C GLU A 138 19.49 9.32 4.69
N GLU A 139 19.29 10.59 5.01
CA GLU A 139 19.64 11.16 6.33
C GLU A 139 18.66 10.72 7.42
N SER A 140 17.36 10.65 7.10
CA SER A 140 16.32 10.21 8.03
C SER A 140 15.97 8.73 7.93
N GLU A 141 16.50 8.02 6.94
CA GLU A 141 16.13 6.63 6.60
C GLU A 141 14.62 6.42 6.39
N GLN A 142 13.97 7.40 5.77
CA GLN A 142 12.52 7.44 5.60
C GLN A 142 12.12 7.77 4.16
N PHE A 143 10.99 7.22 3.73
CA PHE A 143 10.32 7.59 2.51
C PHE A 143 9.30 8.69 2.79
N SER A 144 9.41 9.80 2.06
CA SER A 144 8.34 10.79 1.94
C SER A 144 7.39 10.32 0.84
N VAL A 145 6.15 10.02 1.20
CA VAL A 145 5.16 9.46 0.27
C VAL A 145 4.08 10.49 -0.04
N GLU A 146 3.76 10.61 -1.33
CA GLU A 146 2.67 11.44 -1.82
C GLU A 146 1.71 10.57 -2.64
N LEU A 147 0.41 10.64 -2.30
CA LEU A 147 -0.67 9.96 -2.99
C LEU A 147 -1.69 10.99 -3.48
N GLN A 148 -2.00 10.97 -4.77
CA GLN A 148 -2.99 11.81 -5.41
C GLN A 148 -4.15 10.93 -5.90
N ILE A 149 -5.38 11.28 -5.54
CA ILE A 149 -6.60 10.53 -5.90
C ILE A 149 -7.56 11.45 -6.64
N GLU A 150 -8.01 11.05 -7.82
CA GLU A 150 -9.03 11.77 -8.58
C GLU A 150 -10.43 11.54 -8.03
N GLY A 151 -11.33 12.51 -8.29
CA GLY A 151 -12.67 12.52 -7.70
C GLY A 151 -13.59 11.40 -8.19
N ASP A 152 -13.25 10.79 -9.32
CA ASP A 152 -13.97 9.73 -10.02
C ASP A 152 -13.28 8.36 -9.86
N CYS A 153 -12.30 8.23 -8.97
CA CYS A 153 -11.66 6.94 -8.67
C CYS A 153 -12.70 5.94 -8.12
N PRO A 154 -12.86 4.74 -8.71
CA PRO A 154 -13.83 3.75 -8.23
C PRO A 154 -13.42 3.12 -6.90
N PHE A 155 -12.14 3.23 -6.52
CA PHE A 155 -11.61 2.84 -5.22
C PHE A 155 -11.29 4.12 -4.43
N ASP A 156 -12.32 4.87 -4.09
CA ASP A 156 -12.24 6.23 -3.52
C ASP A 156 -11.77 6.28 -2.06
N ASN A 157 -11.69 5.14 -1.37
CA ASN A 157 -11.18 5.06 -0.01
C ASN A 157 -9.65 5.28 0.03
N PRO A 158 -9.16 6.43 0.54
CA PRO A 158 -7.73 6.71 0.60
C PRO A 158 -6.98 5.73 1.52
N ALA A 159 -7.61 5.22 2.58
CA ALA A 159 -6.98 4.26 3.47
C ALA A 159 -6.65 2.95 2.72
N LEU A 160 -7.51 2.54 1.79
CA LEU A 160 -7.27 1.36 0.95
C LEU A 160 -6.03 1.57 0.09
N LEU A 161 -5.96 2.66 -0.67
CA LEU A 161 -4.83 2.95 -1.55
C LEU A 161 -3.52 3.13 -0.76
N ILE A 162 -3.55 3.81 0.39
CA ILE A 162 -2.39 3.96 1.28
C ILE A 162 -1.88 2.60 1.77
N SER A 163 -2.79 1.72 2.23
CA SER A 163 -2.42 0.38 2.70
C SER A 163 -1.77 -0.46 1.58
N ILE A 164 -2.27 -0.32 0.34
CA ILE A 164 -1.73 -0.99 -0.84
C ILE A 164 -0.35 -0.43 -1.19
N SER A 165 -0.22 0.89 -1.39
CA SER A 165 1.03 1.55 -1.75
C SER A 165 2.16 1.24 -0.76
N HIS A 166 1.88 1.25 0.55
CA HIS A 166 2.87 0.87 1.55
C HIS A 166 3.21 -0.64 1.48
N ALA A 167 2.23 -1.53 1.34
CA ALA A 167 2.50 -2.97 1.27
C ALA A 167 3.37 -3.36 0.06
N ILE A 168 3.27 -2.62 -1.04
CA ILE A 168 3.97 -2.90 -2.30
C ILE A 168 5.27 -2.09 -2.48
N LEU A 169 5.50 -1.04 -1.69
CA LEU A 169 6.69 -0.17 -1.78
C LEU A 169 7.99 -0.99 -1.78
N PHE A 170 8.01 -2.09 -1.04
CA PHE A 170 9.19 -2.93 -0.86
C PHE A 170 9.26 -4.12 -1.84
N ILE A 171 8.44 -4.15 -2.90
CA ILE A 171 8.53 -5.20 -3.93
C ILE A 171 9.87 -5.11 -4.68
N GLY A 172 10.60 -6.23 -4.68
CA GLY A 172 11.91 -6.33 -5.35
C GLY A 172 13.04 -5.60 -4.63
N SER A 173 12.85 -5.27 -3.35
CA SER A 173 13.89 -4.90 -2.38
C SER A 173 14.21 -6.05 -1.46
#